data_AF-A0A1L5KQC3-F1
#
_entry.id   AF-A0A1L5KQC3-F1
#
_cell.length_a   1.000
_cell.length_b   1.000
_cell.length_c   1.000
_cell.angle_alpha   90.00
_cell.angle_beta   90.00
_cell.angle_gamma   90.00
#
_symmetry.space_group_name_H-M   'P 1'
#
loop_
_entity.id
_entity.type
_entity.pdbx_description
1 polymer ?
#
loop_
_entity_poly.entity_id
_entity_poly.type
_entity_poly.pdbx_seq_one_letter_code
_entity_poly.pdbx_strand_id
1 'polypeptide(L)'
;MRKRKILRFFGIALLVVFGVLAFLSITGTVAHAAGLVDTTVNDANAYSKYPLENYQLDFYVDSSWDWLPWNWLDGIGKSIQYGLYAITNFIWTVSLYISNATGYVVQEAYKLDFISDTANSIRKNIQTLAGVTKSGFSSEGFYVGFLLILILVTGIYIAYTGLIKRETTKAVHAVVNFLVVFILSASFIAYAPNYISKINDFSSDISSSALSLGTKIVLPDSSSKGKDSVDLIRDSLFSIQVKQPWLLLQYGESDMDELGSDRVESLLSESPDTDDREDIVIEEIEDKDNDNLSVTKTMTRLGMVVFLFIFNIGISVFVFLLTGMMIFSQVLFIIYAMD
;
A
#
# COMPACT_ATOMS: atom_id res chain seq x y z
N MET A 1 57.82 38.91 -5.54
CA MET A 1 57.10 38.49 -6.77
C MET A 1 56.24 37.22 -6.65
N ARG A 2 56.50 36.28 -5.71
CA ARG A 2 55.81 34.97 -5.64
C ARG A 2 54.35 35.02 -5.13
N LYS A 3 54.03 35.89 -4.16
CA LYS A 3 52.68 36.00 -3.55
C LYS A 3 51.59 36.50 -4.52
N ARG A 4 51.90 37.46 -5.41
CA ARG A 4 50.95 37.97 -6.43
C ARG A 4 50.60 36.93 -7.51
N LYS A 5 51.49 35.99 -7.82
CA LYS A 5 51.21 34.90 -8.78
C LYS A 5 50.27 33.85 -8.18
N ILE A 6 50.45 33.52 -6.89
CA ILE A 6 49.59 32.56 -6.17
C ILE A 6 48.16 33.11 -6.01
N LEU A 7 48.02 34.40 -5.66
CA LEU A 7 46.70 35.03 -5.53
C LEU A 7 45.92 35.06 -6.86
N ARG A 8 46.62 35.29 -7.98
CA ARG A 8 46.02 35.23 -9.33
C ARG A 8 45.61 33.82 -9.71
N PHE A 9 46.41 32.81 -9.36
CA PHE A 9 46.06 31.40 -9.61
C PHE A 9 44.83 30.97 -8.81
N PHE A 10 44.73 31.38 -7.55
CA PHE A 10 43.55 31.14 -6.72
C PHE A 10 42.31 31.84 -7.27
N GLY A 11 42.43 33.09 -7.71
CA GLY A 11 41.33 33.83 -8.32
C GLY A 11 40.82 33.19 -9.63
N ILE A 12 41.74 32.69 -10.47
CA ILE A 12 41.37 31.98 -11.71
C ILE A 12 40.71 30.63 -11.38
N ALA A 13 41.25 29.88 -10.42
CA ALA A 13 40.65 28.60 -10.01
C ALA A 13 39.23 28.80 -9.45
N LEU A 14 39.01 29.85 -8.66
CA LEU A 14 37.71 30.16 -8.08
C LEU A 14 36.70 30.59 -9.15
N LEU A 15 37.13 31.36 -10.16
CA LEU A 15 36.32 31.70 -11.33
C LEU A 15 35.97 30.47 -12.18
N VAL A 16 36.89 29.51 -12.34
CA VAL A 16 36.62 28.26 -13.06
C VAL A 16 35.61 27.41 -12.29
N VAL A 17 35.76 27.27 -10.97
CA VAL A 17 34.80 26.54 -10.13
C VAL A 17 33.42 27.20 -10.18
N PHE A 18 33.35 28.54 -10.08
CA PHE A 18 32.10 29.27 -10.16
C PHE A 18 31.46 29.15 -11.55
N GLY A 19 32.26 29.19 -12.62
CA GLY A 19 31.79 28.97 -13.99
C GLY A 19 31.26 27.56 -14.23
N VAL A 20 31.91 26.54 -13.66
CA VAL A 20 31.43 25.15 -13.71
C VAL A 20 30.13 24.99 -12.91
N LEU A 21 30.01 25.60 -11.73
CA LEU A 21 28.79 25.58 -10.93
C LEU A 21 27.63 26.30 -11.63
N ALA A 22 27.88 27.47 -12.25
CA ALA A 22 26.88 28.19 -13.02
C ALA A 22 26.45 27.41 -14.27
N PHE A 23 27.40 26.77 -14.97
CA PHE A 23 27.10 25.91 -16.11
C PHE A 23 26.30 24.67 -15.72
N LEU A 24 26.64 24.02 -14.60
CA LEU A 24 25.86 22.92 -14.02
C LEU A 24 24.48 23.37 -13.56
N SER A 25 24.32 24.62 -13.11
CA SER A 25 23.01 25.16 -12.73
C SER A 25 22.12 25.48 -13.94
N ILE A 26 22.70 25.76 -15.11
CA ILE A 26 21.96 26.05 -16.35
C ILE A 26 21.66 24.77 -17.14
N THR A 27 22.55 23.77 -17.07
CA THR A 27 22.43 22.50 -17.80
C THR A 27 21.96 21.32 -16.95
N GLY A 28 21.94 21.49 -15.63
CA GLY A 28 21.37 20.52 -14.71
C GLY A 28 19.87 20.52 -14.85
N THR A 29 19.34 19.48 -15.51
CA THR A 29 17.94 19.09 -15.34
C THR A 29 17.70 18.95 -13.85
N VAL A 30 16.80 19.76 -13.30
CA VAL A 30 16.34 19.61 -11.93
C VAL A 30 15.79 18.19 -11.84
N ALA A 31 16.55 17.29 -11.24
CA ALA A 31 16.04 16.00 -10.85
C ALA A 31 15.03 16.31 -9.76
N HIS A 32 13.75 16.40 -10.13
CA HIS A 32 12.68 16.29 -9.16
C HIS A 32 12.94 14.99 -8.41
N ALA A 33 13.17 15.08 -7.10
CA ALA A 33 13.26 13.88 -6.28
C ALA A 33 11.95 13.13 -6.49
N ALA A 34 11.99 12.01 -7.20
CA ALA A 34 10.87 11.09 -7.22
C ALA A 34 10.67 10.68 -5.77
N GLY A 35 9.59 11.17 -5.15
CA GLY A 35 9.22 10.75 -3.82
C GLY A 35 9.08 9.23 -3.80
N LEU A 36 9.39 8.60 -2.67
CA LEU A 36 9.19 7.15 -2.48
C LEU A 36 7.72 6.73 -2.62
N VAL A 37 6.80 7.70 -2.65
CA VAL A 37 5.36 7.53 -2.79
C VAL A 37 4.93 8.21 -4.08
N ASP A 38 4.20 7.50 -4.94
CA ASP A 38 3.57 8.10 -6.12
C ASP A 38 2.49 9.10 -5.68
N THR A 39 2.73 10.38 -6.00
CA THR A 39 1.84 11.50 -5.71
C THR A 39 1.09 11.98 -6.95
N THR A 40 1.12 11.21 -8.05
CA THR A 40 0.40 11.55 -9.27
C THR A 40 -1.10 11.52 -9.01
N VAL A 41 -1.76 12.67 -9.18
CA VAL A 41 -3.20 12.81 -9.00
C VAL A 41 -3.91 11.98 -10.08
N ASN A 42 -4.85 11.14 -9.64
CA ASN A 42 -5.62 10.27 -10.51
C ASN A 42 -7.05 10.17 -9.96
N ASP A 43 -8.01 10.63 -10.77
CA ASP A 43 -9.45 10.60 -10.45
C ASP A 43 -10.01 9.18 -10.30
N ALA A 44 -9.26 8.16 -10.71
CA ALA A 44 -9.67 6.76 -10.55
C ALA A 44 -9.79 6.35 -9.07
N ASN A 45 -8.98 6.89 -8.17
CA ASN A 45 -8.91 6.48 -6.77
C ASN A 45 -9.15 7.68 -5.83
N ALA A 46 -9.90 7.46 -4.74
CA ALA A 46 -10.26 8.51 -3.79
C ALA A 46 -9.03 9.09 -3.05
N TYR A 47 -8.03 8.23 -2.74
CA TYR A 47 -6.79 8.66 -2.09
C TYR A 47 -5.90 9.56 -2.98
N SER A 48 -6.18 9.62 -4.28
CA SER A 48 -5.41 10.38 -5.28
C SER A 48 -6.25 11.39 -6.05
N LYS A 49 -7.52 11.60 -5.71
CA LYS A 49 -8.40 12.57 -6.39
C LYS A 49 -7.92 14.01 -6.19
N TYR A 50 -7.35 14.32 -5.03
CA TYR A 50 -6.76 15.61 -4.71
C TYR A 50 -5.36 15.43 -4.11
N PRO A 51 -4.44 16.40 -4.27
CA PRO A 51 -3.18 16.39 -3.54
C PRO A 51 -3.41 16.28 -2.04
N LEU A 52 -2.50 15.61 -1.32
CA LEU A 52 -2.62 15.41 0.13
C LEU A 52 -2.67 16.74 0.89
N GLU A 53 -2.01 17.77 0.36
CA GLU A 53 -1.95 19.12 0.91
C GLU A 53 -3.33 19.81 0.94
N ASN A 54 -4.22 19.48 -0.01
CA ASN A 54 -5.57 20.04 -0.08
C ASN A 54 -6.45 19.59 1.10
N TYR A 55 -6.03 18.56 1.84
CA TYR A 55 -6.65 18.10 3.08
C TYR A 55 -6.06 18.78 4.33
N GLN A 56 -5.34 19.90 4.20
CA GLN A 56 -4.97 20.70 5.37
C GLN A 56 -6.21 21.23 6.11
N LEU A 57 -6.03 21.63 7.36
CA LEU A 57 -7.10 22.28 8.11
C LEU A 57 -7.11 23.77 7.77
N ASP A 58 -8.23 24.26 7.26
CA ASP A 58 -8.41 25.69 7.03
C ASP A 58 -8.84 26.41 8.32
N PHE A 59 -8.45 27.68 8.41
CA PHE A 59 -8.75 28.57 9.52
C PHE A 59 -8.64 30.02 9.06
N TYR A 60 -9.63 30.84 9.42
CA TYR A 60 -9.64 32.24 9.07
C TYR A 60 -9.84 33.11 10.31
N VAL A 61 -9.12 34.23 10.35
CA VAL A 61 -9.28 35.28 11.37
C VAL A 61 -9.44 36.60 10.64
N ASP A 62 -10.61 37.23 10.77
CA ASP A 62 -10.79 38.58 10.25
C ASP A 62 -9.82 39.54 10.97
N SER A 63 -8.94 40.16 10.20
CA SER A 63 -7.93 41.13 10.65
C SER A 63 -8.19 42.54 10.12
N SER A 64 -9.30 42.76 9.40
CA SER A 64 -9.63 44.01 8.70
C SER A 64 -9.69 45.25 9.61
N TRP A 65 -9.93 45.04 10.91
CA TRP A 65 -10.09 46.10 11.91
C TRP A 65 -8.98 46.11 12.98
N ASP A 66 -7.91 45.32 12.81
CA ASP A 66 -6.84 45.19 13.82
C ASP A 66 -5.99 46.46 13.98
N TRP A 67 -6.04 47.37 13.01
CA TRP A 67 -5.37 48.68 13.08
C TRP A 67 -6.03 49.63 14.10
N LEU A 68 -7.23 49.32 14.60
CA LEU A 68 -7.96 50.14 15.56
C LEU A 68 -7.49 49.91 17.01
N PRO A 69 -7.14 50.96 17.78
CA PRO A 69 -6.55 50.82 19.13
C PRO A 69 -7.36 50.03 20.16
N TRP A 70 -8.68 49.94 19.99
CA TRP A 70 -9.56 49.18 20.87
C TRP A 70 -9.60 47.67 20.58
N ASN A 71 -9.16 47.24 19.38
CA ASN A 71 -9.02 45.82 19.02
C ASN A 71 -7.69 45.20 19.47
N TRP A 72 -6.75 46.00 19.99
CA TRP A 72 -5.40 45.51 20.35
C TRP A 72 -5.39 44.59 21.56
N LEU A 73 -6.36 44.72 22.48
CA LEU A 73 -6.54 43.76 23.58
C LEU A 73 -7.06 42.41 23.06
N ASP A 74 -7.85 42.42 21.99
CA ASP A 74 -8.32 41.21 21.29
C ASP A 74 -7.19 40.54 20.47
N GLY A 75 -6.18 41.30 20.04
CA GLY A 75 -5.01 40.81 19.32
C GLY A 75 -4.16 39.77 20.09
N ILE A 76 -4.17 39.82 21.44
CA ILE A 76 -3.52 38.78 22.27
C ILE A 76 -4.30 37.46 22.19
N GLY A 77 -5.64 37.51 22.20
CA GLY A 77 -6.50 36.35 22.01
C GLY A 77 -6.31 35.72 20.63
N LYS A 78 -6.31 36.55 19.57
CA LYS A 78 -6.07 36.12 18.18
C LYS A 78 -4.71 35.44 18.01
N SER A 79 -3.66 35.96 18.64
CA SER A 79 -2.31 35.37 18.58
C SER A 79 -2.26 33.98 19.25
N ILE A 80 -2.94 33.81 20.40
CA ILE A 80 -3.03 32.51 21.08
C ILE A 80 -3.83 31.52 20.23
N GLN A 81 -4.94 31.95 19.64
CA GLN A 81 -5.77 31.11 18.77
C GLN A 81 -5.04 30.70 17.50
N TYR A 82 -4.29 31.61 16.87
CA TYR A 82 -3.42 31.27 15.74
C TYR A 82 -2.33 30.27 16.14
N GLY A 83 -1.73 30.42 17.32
CA GLY A 83 -0.79 29.44 17.86
C GLY A 83 -1.41 28.06 18.09
N LEU A 84 -2.63 28.00 18.63
CA LEU A 84 -3.38 26.76 18.81
C LEU A 84 -3.74 26.12 17.45
N TYR A 85 -4.15 26.92 16.48
CA TYR A 85 -4.39 26.48 15.11
C TYR A 85 -3.11 25.90 14.50
N ALA A 86 -1.97 26.58 14.61
CA ALA A 86 -0.70 26.08 14.07
C ALA A 86 -0.31 24.72 14.68
N ILE A 87 -0.51 24.52 15.98
CA ILE A 87 -0.28 23.22 16.65
C ILE A 87 -1.28 22.17 16.14
N THR A 88 -2.55 22.56 16.01
CA THR A 88 -3.62 21.68 15.51
C THR A 88 -3.31 21.21 14.09
N ASN A 89 -3.00 22.14 13.18
CA ASN A 89 -2.63 21.86 11.81
C ASN A 89 -1.34 21.02 11.74
N PHE A 90 -0.33 21.30 12.57
CA PHE A 90 0.87 20.48 12.63
C PHE A 90 0.58 19.02 12.99
N ILE A 91 -0.20 18.76 14.05
CA ILE A 91 -0.56 17.39 14.46
C ILE A 91 -1.36 16.70 13.35
N TRP A 92 -2.30 17.42 12.73
CA TRP A 92 -3.10 16.92 11.63
C TRP A 92 -2.24 16.57 10.41
N THR A 93 -1.33 17.44 10.00
CA THR A 93 -0.41 17.20 8.88
C THR A 93 0.46 15.97 9.14
N VAL A 94 1.01 15.81 10.35
CA VAL A 94 1.74 14.59 10.71
C VAL A 94 0.82 13.36 10.59
N SER A 95 -0.44 13.46 11.00
CA SER A 95 -1.44 12.41 10.83
C SER A 95 -1.65 12.04 9.35
N LEU A 96 -1.86 13.04 8.49
CA LEU A 96 -2.05 12.86 7.06
C LEU A 96 -0.91 12.08 6.42
N TYR A 97 0.34 12.44 6.73
CA TYR A 97 1.51 11.75 6.17
C TYR A 97 1.66 10.32 6.70
N ILE A 98 1.36 10.07 7.98
CA ILE A 98 1.35 8.71 8.53
C ILE A 98 0.30 7.87 7.83
N SER A 99 -0.93 8.37 7.71
CA SER A 99 -2.04 7.67 7.06
C SER A 99 -1.76 7.37 5.58
N ASN A 100 -1.19 8.34 4.85
CA ASN A 100 -0.77 8.12 3.47
C ASN A 100 0.35 7.07 3.37
N ALA A 101 1.34 7.10 4.27
CA ALA A 101 2.42 6.11 4.31
C ALA A 101 1.89 4.70 4.66
N THR A 102 0.94 4.59 5.58
CA THR A 102 0.27 3.32 5.90
C THR A 102 -0.47 2.78 4.69
N GLY A 103 -1.28 3.60 4.01
CA GLY A 103 -1.98 3.20 2.79
C GLY A 103 -1.03 2.75 1.69
N TYR A 104 0.10 3.44 1.51
CA TYR A 104 1.14 3.06 0.55
C TYR A 104 1.78 1.70 0.88
N VAL A 105 2.18 1.48 2.14
CA VAL A 105 2.79 0.20 2.55
C VAL A 105 1.84 -0.97 2.36
N VAL A 106 0.55 -0.80 2.66
CA VAL A 106 -0.46 -1.81 2.38
C VAL A 106 -0.56 -2.08 0.89
N GLN A 107 -0.63 -1.03 0.08
CA GLN A 107 -0.71 -1.19 -1.37
C GLN A 107 0.47 -2.00 -1.90
N GLU A 108 1.69 -1.64 -1.52
CA GLU A 108 2.90 -2.33 -1.99
C GLU A 108 2.94 -3.78 -1.49
N ALA A 109 2.60 -4.02 -0.22
CA ALA A 109 2.61 -5.36 0.35
C ALA A 109 1.58 -6.31 -0.28
N TYR A 110 0.42 -5.79 -0.67
CA TYR A 110 -0.61 -6.58 -1.35
C TYR A 110 -0.35 -6.73 -2.86
N LYS A 111 0.31 -5.76 -3.51
CA LYS A 111 0.78 -5.88 -4.91
C LYS A 111 1.93 -6.85 -5.07
N LEU A 112 2.75 -7.00 -4.02
CA LEU A 112 3.83 -7.97 -3.98
C LEU A 112 3.25 -9.40 -3.95
N ASP A 113 3.05 -9.97 -5.14
CA ASP A 113 2.62 -11.36 -5.36
C ASP A 113 3.74 -12.37 -5.08
N PHE A 114 4.36 -12.28 -3.89
CA PHE A 114 5.41 -13.20 -3.45
C PHE A 114 4.91 -14.64 -3.40
N ILE A 115 3.62 -14.86 -3.16
CA ILE A 115 3.04 -16.21 -3.09
C ILE A 115 3.03 -16.84 -4.48
N SER A 116 2.56 -16.15 -5.53
CA SER A 116 2.54 -16.72 -6.88
C SER A 116 3.95 -17.00 -7.40
N ASP A 117 4.89 -16.06 -7.24
CA ASP A 117 6.26 -16.18 -7.76
C ASP A 117 7.07 -17.24 -7.02
N THR A 118 6.92 -17.32 -5.70
CA THR A 118 7.56 -18.38 -4.92
C THR A 118 6.88 -19.71 -5.18
N ALA A 119 5.54 -19.77 -5.19
CA ALA A 119 4.83 -20.98 -5.56
C ALA A 119 5.22 -21.43 -6.96
N ASN A 120 5.41 -20.54 -7.94
CA ASN A 120 5.88 -20.85 -9.29
C ASN A 120 7.29 -21.47 -9.25
N SER A 121 8.17 -20.93 -8.43
CA SER A 121 9.54 -21.42 -8.26
C SER A 121 9.57 -22.80 -7.59
N ILE A 122 8.81 -23.00 -6.51
CA ILE A 122 8.63 -24.29 -5.82
C ILE A 122 8.01 -25.30 -6.78
N ARG A 123 6.96 -24.89 -7.53
CA ARG A 123 6.30 -25.71 -8.55
C ARG A 123 7.29 -26.21 -9.60
N LYS A 124 8.14 -25.33 -10.12
CA LYS A 124 9.15 -25.65 -11.12
C LYS A 124 10.26 -26.53 -10.54
N ASN A 125 10.65 -26.31 -9.30
CA ASN A 125 11.63 -27.14 -8.59
C ASN A 125 11.10 -28.55 -8.33
N ILE A 126 9.86 -28.71 -7.88
CA ILE A 126 9.21 -30.03 -7.71
C ILE A 126 9.18 -30.81 -9.03
N GLN A 127 8.78 -30.15 -10.13
CA GLN A 127 8.76 -30.78 -11.46
C GLN A 127 10.16 -31.15 -11.97
N THR A 128 11.15 -30.29 -11.71
CA THR A 128 12.54 -30.51 -12.11
C THR A 128 13.19 -31.63 -11.30
N LEU A 129 13.04 -31.62 -9.97
CA LEU A 129 13.57 -32.66 -9.08
C LEU A 129 12.93 -34.02 -9.34
N ALA A 130 11.61 -34.06 -9.54
CA ALA A 130 10.93 -35.30 -9.89
C ALA A 130 11.25 -35.74 -11.34
N GLY A 131 11.50 -34.81 -12.25
CA GLY A 131 11.64 -35.11 -13.68
C GLY A 131 10.31 -35.47 -14.35
N VAL A 132 9.20 -34.95 -13.84
CA VAL A 132 7.85 -35.19 -14.38
C VAL A 132 7.18 -33.85 -14.67
N THR A 133 6.82 -33.65 -15.94
CA THR A 133 6.21 -32.41 -16.43
C THR A 133 4.90 -32.71 -17.16
N LYS A 134 4.10 -31.69 -17.47
CA LYS A 134 2.90 -31.85 -18.34
C LYS A 134 3.23 -32.41 -19.73
N SER A 135 4.44 -32.16 -20.23
CA SER A 135 4.94 -32.66 -21.52
C SER A 135 5.49 -34.08 -21.46
N GLY A 136 5.52 -34.71 -20.28
CA GLY A 136 5.99 -36.08 -20.08
C GLY A 136 7.18 -36.17 -19.11
N PHE A 137 7.88 -37.30 -19.20
CA PHE A 137 9.05 -37.61 -18.37
C PHE A 137 10.31 -36.95 -18.92
N SER A 138 11.05 -36.29 -18.03
CA SER A 138 12.38 -35.74 -18.29
C SER A 138 13.43 -36.85 -18.25
N SER A 139 14.53 -36.69 -19.01
CA SER A 139 15.70 -37.57 -18.93
C SER A 139 16.47 -37.42 -17.61
N GLU A 140 16.23 -36.32 -16.89
CA GLU A 140 16.86 -36.00 -15.61
C GLU A 140 15.76 -35.81 -14.55
N GLY A 141 15.86 -36.56 -13.44
CA GLY A 141 14.95 -36.47 -12.30
C GLY A 141 14.77 -37.79 -11.55
N PHE A 142 14.41 -37.69 -10.27
CA PHE A 142 14.33 -38.83 -9.36
C PHE A 142 13.28 -39.87 -9.78
N TYR A 143 12.16 -39.44 -10.37
CA TYR A 143 11.05 -40.34 -10.68
C TYR A 143 11.39 -41.33 -11.80
N VAL A 144 12.16 -40.89 -12.81
CA VAL A 144 12.70 -41.74 -13.88
C VAL A 144 13.96 -42.46 -13.41
N GLY A 145 14.82 -41.80 -12.63
CA GLY A 145 16.04 -42.39 -12.08
C GLY A 145 15.80 -43.59 -11.15
N PHE A 146 14.77 -43.53 -10.30
CA PHE A 146 14.40 -44.62 -9.41
C PHE A 146 13.48 -45.67 -10.04
N LEU A 147 12.95 -45.43 -11.25
CA LEU A 147 12.04 -46.35 -11.95
C LEU A 147 12.62 -47.78 -12.02
N LEU A 148 13.90 -47.91 -12.38
CA LEU A 148 14.56 -49.20 -12.49
C LEU A 148 14.63 -49.94 -11.15
N ILE A 149 14.89 -49.22 -10.06
CA ILE A 149 14.94 -49.78 -8.71
C ILE A 149 13.54 -50.22 -8.27
N LEU A 150 12.51 -49.41 -8.53
CA LEU A 150 11.12 -49.75 -8.24
C LEU A 150 10.68 -50.99 -9.02
N ILE A 151 10.96 -51.04 -10.33
CA ILE A 151 10.66 -52.21 -11.17
C ILE A 151 11.41 -53.45 -10.66
N LEU A 152 12.67 -53.32 -10.22
CA LEU A 152 13.45 -54.43 -9.70
C LEU A 152 12.88 -54.96 -8.38
N VAL A 153 12.56 -54.08 -7.43
CA VAL A 153 11.98 -54.47 -6.13
C VAL A 153 10.59 -55.11 -6.32
N THR A 154 9.73 -54.46 -7.11
CA THR A 154 8.40 -55.00 -7.43
C THR A 154 8.52 -56.30 -8.23
N GLY A 155 9.48 -56.41 -9.13
CA GLY A 155 9.78 -57.60 -9.92
C GLY A 155 10.21 -58.79 -9.06
N ILE A 156 11.08 -58.58 -8.06
CA ILE A 156 11.46 -59.62 -7.09
C ILE A 156 10.23 -60.07 -6.29
N TYR A 157 9.39 -59.14 -5.85
CA TYR A 157 8.16 -59.46 -5.12
C TYR A 157 7.18 -60.27 -5.98
N ILE A 158 6.98 -59.89 -7.25
CA ILE A 158 6.14 -60.62 -8.20
C ILE A 158 6.71 -62.01 -8.48
N ALA A 159 8.03 -62.14 -8.67
CA ALA A 159 8.69 -63.41 -8.91
C ALA A 159 8.52 -64.35 -7.70
N TYR A 160 8.70 -63.83 -6.48
CA TYR A 160 8.50 -64.60 -5.25
C TYR A 160 7.04 -65.03 -5.06
N THR A 161 6.08 -64.11 -5.21
CA THR A 161 4.65 -64.40 -5.00
C THR A 161 4.05 -65.27 -6.11
N GLY A 162 4.44 -65.03 -7.36
CA GLY A 162 3.94 -65.72 -8.54
C GLY A 162 4.60 -67.08 -8.79
N LEU A 163 5.93 -67.19 -8.66
CA LEU A 163 6.65 -68.43 -8.98
C LEU A 163 6.83 -69.34 -7.77
N ILE A 164 7.18 -68.79 -6.60
CA ILE A 164 7.47 -69.58 -5.39
C ILE A 164 6.18 -69.86 -4.60
N LYS A 165 5.39 -68.83 -4.28
CA LYS A 165 4.12 -69.01 -3.55
C LYS A 165 2.94 -69.44 -4.44
N ARG A 166 3.08 -69.37 -5.77
CA ARG A 166 2.03 -69.69 -6.76
C ARG A 166 0.71 -68.92 -6.55
N GLU A 167 0.76 -67.72 -5.99
CA GLU A 167 -0.41 -66.86 -5.77
C GLU A 167 -0.59 -65.88 -6.93
N THR A 168 -1.03 -66.38 -8.09
CA THR A 168 -1.13 -65.60 -9.34
C THR A 168 -2.02 -64.36 -9.21
N THR A 169 -3.13 -64.43 -8.48
CA THR A 169 -4.01 -63.28 -8.23
C THR A 169 -3.31 -62.17 -7.47
N LYS A 170 -2.46 -62.49 -6.47
CA LYS A 170 -1.71 -61.47 -5.71
C LYS A 170 -0.58 -60.87 -6.53
N ALA A 171 0.07 -61.67 -7.37
CA ALA A 171 1.09 -61.19 -8.30
C ALA A 171 0.49 -60.20 -9.32
N VAL A 172 -0.68 -60.51 -9.90
CA VAL A 172 -1.40 -59.60 -10.80
C VAL A 172 -1.85 -58.34 -10.07
N HIS A 173 -2.37 -58.47 -8.85
CA HIS A 173 -2.77 -57.33 -8.03
C HIS A 173 -1.58 -56.41 -7.73
N ALA A 174 -0.39 -56.95 -7.47
CA ALA A 174 0.82 -56.17 -7.24
C ALA A 174 1.26 -55.38 -8.47
N VAL A 175 1.18 -55.97 -9.67
CA VAL A 175 1.46 -55.28 -10.94
C VAL A 175 0.48 -54.13 -11.16
N VAL A 176 -0.82 -54.39 -11.00
CA VAL A 176 -1.86 -53.36 -11.20
C VAL A 176 -1.70 -52.24 -10.17
N ASN A 177 -1.49 -52.58 -8.90
CA ASN A 177 -1.30 -51.58 -7.85
C ASN A 177 -0.05 -50.73 -8.11
N PHE A 178 1.06 -51.34 -8.54
CA PHE A 178 2.25 -50.61 -8.93
C PHE A 178 1.97 -49.61 -10.07
N LEU A 179 1.32 -50.05 -11.15
CA LEU A 179 0.98 -49.18 -12.28
C LEU A 179 0.05 -48.05 -11.88
N VAL A 180 -0.99 -48.36 -11.09
CA VAL A 180 -1.97 -47.37 -10.63
C VAL A 180 -1.30 -46.32 -9.74
N VAL A 181 -0.56 -46.75 -8.72
CA VAL A 181 0.16 -45.83 -7.82
C VAL A 181 1.16 -45.00 -8.61
N PHE A 182 1.95 -45.63 -9.49
CA PHE A 182 2.97 -44.95 -10.27
C PHE A 182 2.39 -43.87 -11.21
N ILE A 183 1.30 -44.16 -11.92
CA ILE A 183 0.66 -43.20 -12.82
C ILE A 183 -0.03 -42.09 -12.02
N LEU A 184 -0.67 -42.42 -10.89
CA LEU A 184 -1.31 -41.44 -10.02
C LEU A 184 -0.31 -40.46 -9.42
N SER A 185 0.80 -40.93 -8.84
CA SER A 185 1.81 -40.03 -8.28
C SER A 185 2.53 -39.23 -9.36
N ALA A 186 2.80 -39.80 -10.54
CA ALA A 186 3.33 -39.05 -11.67
C ALA A 186 2.38 -37.93 -12.10
N SER A 187 1.07 -38.22 -12.13
CA SER A 187 0.05 -37.23 -12.47
C SER A 187 -0.05 -36.14 -11.40
N PHE A 188 -0.03 -36.48 -10.11
CA PHE A 188 -0.04 -35.49 -9.03
C PHE A 188 1.15 -34.53 -9.12
N ILE A 189 2.35 -35.03 -9.42
CA ILE A 189 3.55 -34.22 -9.60
C ILE A 189 3.46 -33.37 -10.88
N ALA A 190 3.05 -33.97 -12.00
CA ALA A 190 2.93 -33.27 -13.29
C ALA A 190 1.94 -32.10 -13.22
N TYR A 191 0.85 -32.28 -12.48
CA TYR A 191 -0.22 -31.29 -12.31
C TYR A 191 -0.11 -30.48 -11.00
N ALA A 192 0.92 -30.70 -10.18
CA ALA A 192 1.20 -29.90 -8.98
C ALA A 192 1.15 -28.39 -9.27
N PRO A 193 1.62 -27.89 -10.43
CA PRO A 193 1.50 -26.48 -10.72
C PRO A 193 0.09 -25.94 -10.82
N ASN A 194 -0.83 -26.76 -11.33
CA ASN A 194 -2.22 -26.40 -11.55
C ASN A 194 -3.00 -26.41 -10.22
N TYR A 195 -2.73 -27.41 -9.37
CA TYR A 195 -3.37 -27.51 -8.05
C TYR A 195 -2.93 -26.38 -7.11
N ILE A 196 -1.63 -26.09 -7.05
CA ILE A 196 -1.10 -25.01 -6.20
C ILE A 196 -1.57 -23.65 -6.72
N SER A 197 -1.65 -23.43 -8.04
CA SER A 197 -2.21 -22.18 -8.60
C SER A 197 -3.66 -21.99 -8.15
N LYS A 198 -4.51 -23.02 -8.30
CA LYS A 198 -5.92 -22.93 -7.91
C LYS A 198 -6.12 -22.62 -6.42
N ILE A 199 -5.24 -23.15 -5.56
CA ILE A 199 -5.28 -22.84 -4.12
C ILE A 199 -4.87 -21.39 -3.88
N ASN A 200 -3.85 -20.89 -4.59
CA ASN A 200 -3.43 -19.49 -4.48
C ASN A 200 -4.51 -18.53 -5.00
N ASP A 201 -5.07 -18.82 -6.18
CA ASP A 201 -6.14 -18.04 -6.81
C ASP A 201 -7.35 -17.98 -5.86
N PHE A 202 -7.76 -19.11 -5.28
CA PHE A 202 -8.82 -19.17 -4.28
C PHE A 202 -8.50 -18.37 -3.00
N SER A 203 -7.25 -18.42 -2.52
CA SER A 203 -6.81 -17.64 -1.36
C SER A 203 -6.85 -16.14 -1.65
N SER A 204 -6.42 -15.73 -2.85
CA SER A 204 -6.48 -14.35 -3.31
C SER A 204 -7.93 -13.88 -3.45
N ASP A 205 -8.79 -14.68 -4.08
CA ASP A 205 -10.21 -14.40 -4.26
C ASP A 205 -10.95 -14.26 -2.92
N ILE A 206 -10.67 -15.14 -1.94
CA ILE A 206 -11.25 -15.04 -0.60
C ILE A 206 -10.76 -13.78 0.10
N SER A 207 -9.46 -13.49 0.04
CA SER A 207 -8.87 -12.34 0.71
C SER A 207 -9.44 -11.05 0.12
N SER A 208 -9.52 -10.96 -1.21
CA SER A 208 -10.17 -9.87 -1.95
C SER A 208 -11.65 -9.75 -1.60
N SER A 209 -12.40 -10.87 -1.56
CA SER A 209 -13.84 -10.85 -1.29
C SER A 209 -14.18 -10.45 0.15
N ALA A 210 -13.47 -11.01 1.13
CA ALA A 210 -13.65 -10.66 2.54
C ALA A 210 -13.36 -9.18 2.79
N LEU A 211 -12.36 -8.66 2.09
CA LEU A 211 -11.93 -7.28 2.16
C LEU A 211 -12.90 -6.34 1.45
N SER A 212 -13.36 -6.69 0.25
CA SER A 212 -14.43 -5.98 -0.48
C SER A 212 -15.71 -5.89 0.34
N LEU A 213 -16.07 -6.97 1.06
CA LEU A 213 -17.19 -6.95 2.00
C LEU A 213 -16.93 -5.98 3.17
N GLY A 214 -15.72 -6.01 3.75
CA GLY A 214 -15.31 -5.05 4.77
C GLY A 214 -15.39 -3.60 4.28
N THR A 215 -14.88 -3.33 3.09
CA THR A 215 -14.95 -2.01 2.44
C THR A 215 -16.38 -1.59 2.17
N LYS A 216 -17.25 -2.49 1.70
CA LYS A 216 -18.67 -2.18 1.42
C LYS A 216 -19.49 -1.89 2.68
N ILE A 217 -19.12 -2.48 3.81
CA ILE A 217 -19.74 -2.18 5.11
C ILE A 217 -19.37 -0.77 5.57
N VAL A 218 -18.14 -0.32 5.29
CA VAL A 218 -17.63 0.99 5.69
C VAL A 218 -17.96 2.09 4.66
N LEU A 219 -18.05 1.73 3.38
CA LEU A 219 -18.29 2.59 2.23
C LEU A 219 -19.40 1.99 1.35
N PRO A 220 -20.68 2.16 1.74
CA PRO A 220 -21.82 1.52 1.09
C PRO A 220 -22.01 1.93 -0.39
N ASP A 221 -21.59 3.13 -0.78
CA ASP A 221 -21.74 3.68 -2.14
C ASP A 221 -20.51 3.51 -3.06
N SER A 222 -19.52 2.72 -2.63
CA SER A 222 -18.39 2.41 -3.50
C SER A 222 -18.81 1.48 -4.67
N SER A 223 -19.00 2.05 -5.86
CA SER A 223 -19.31 1.29 -7.08
C SER A 223 -18.10 0.46 -7.53
N SER A 224 -17.88 -0.70 -6.93
CA SER A 224 -16.67 -1.54 -7.01
C SER A 224 -16.61 -2.49 -8.22
N LYS A 225 -17.28 -2.19 -9.35
CA LYS A 225 -17.23 -3.09 -10.52
C LYS A 225 -15.93 -2.87 -11.31
N GLY A 226 -14.89 -3.64 -10.98
CA GLY A 226 -13.66 -3.77 -11.77
C GLY A 226 -12.43 -3.01 -11.27
N LYS A 227 -12.46 -2.43 -10.06
CA LYS A 227 -11.28 -1.84 -9.42
C LYS A 227 -10.41 -2.94 -8.80
N ASP A 228 -9.09 -2.76 -8.84
CA ASP A 228 -8.14 -3.65 -8.15
C ASP A 228 -8.49 -3.69 -6.66
N SER A 229 -8.49 -4.89 -6.09
CA SER A 229 -8.84 -5.12 -4.68
C SER A 229 -7.95 -4.30 -3.76
N VAL A 230 -6.70 -4.09 -4.17
CA VAL A 230 -5.70 -3.33 -3.41
C VAL A 230 -6.04 -1.84 -3.36
N ASP A 231 -6.47 -1.26 -4.48
CA ASP A 231 -6.87 0.15 -4.56
C ASP A 231 -8.10 0.42 -3.67
N LEU A 232 -9.04 -0.54 -3.59
CA LEU A 232 -10.18 -0.45 -2.67
C LEU A 232 -9.77 -0.42 -1.20
N ILE A 233 -8.71 -1.15 -0.81
CA ILE A 233 -8.19 -1.08 0.57
C ILE A 233 -7.62 0.30 0.85
N ARG A 234 -6.80 0.81 -0.08
CA ARG A 234 -6.16 2.11 0.10
C ARG A 234 -7.19 3.22 0.14
N ASP A 235 -8.21 3.18 -0.72
CA ASP A 235 -9.37 4.08 -0.68
C ASP A 235 -10.12 3.98 0.67
N SER A 236 -10.32 2.77 1.19
CA SER A 236 -10.97 2.57 2.49
C SER A 236 -10.17 3.15 3.65
N LEU A 237 -8.86 2.88 3.70
CA LEU A 237 -7.98 3.41 4.74
C LEU A 237 -7.91 4.93 4.66
N PHE A 238 -7.79 5.48 3.45
CA PHE A 238 -7.81 6.91 3.22
C PHE A 238 -9.13 7.54 3.69
N SER A 239 -10.27 6.91 3.40
CA SER A 239 -11.56 7.44 3.83
C SER A 239 -11.70 7.50 5.36
N ILE A 240 -11.30 6.42 6.05
CA ILE A 240 -11.42 6.31 7.51
C ILE A 240 -10.41 7.20 8.23
N GLN A 241 -9.18 7.28 7.72
CA GLN A 241 -8.08 7.95 8.41
C GLN A 241 -7.94 9.43 8.02
N VAL A 242 -8.37 9.81 6.82
CA VAL A 242 -8.17 11.16 6.27
C VAL A 242 -9.50 11.84 5.94
N LYS A 243 -10.27 11.30 4.99
CA LYS A 243 -11.44 12.02 4.44
C LYS A 243 -12.52 12.31 5.48
N GLN A 244 -13.03 11.30 6.16
CA GLN A 244 -14.10 11.47 7.16
C GLN A 244 -13.63 12.30 8.37
N PRO A 245 -12.43 12.07 8.94
CA PRO A 245 -11.92 12.92 10.00
C PRO A 245 -11.70 14.38 9.57
N TRP A 246 -11.26 14.61 8.33
CA TRP A 246 -11.10 15.96 7.79
C TRP A 246 -12.43 16.68 7.66
N LEU A 247 -13.46 16.02 7.11
CA LEU A 247 -14.81 16.56 7.04
C LEU A 247 -15.34 16.93 8.43
N LEU A 248 -15.16 16.03 9.40
CA LEU A 248 -15.55 16.28 10.78
C LEU A 248 -14.83 17.49 11.39
N LEU A 249 -13.55 17.68 11.08
CA LEU A 249 -12.76 18.80 11.58
C LEU A 249 -13.06 20.14 10.90
N GLN A 250 -13.45 20.12 9.63
CA GLN A 250 -13.75 21.32 8.84
C GLN A 250 -15.21 21.75 8.89
N TYR A 251 -16.13 20.81 8.96
CA TYR A 251 -17.56 21.08 8.84
C TYR A 251 -18.36 20.56 10.03
N GLY A 252 -17.76 19.77 10.93
CA GLY A 252 -18.46 19.17 12.06
C GLY A 252 -19.34 17.98 11.68
N GLU A 253 -19.36 17.60 10.40
CA GLU A 253 -20.07 16.46 9.84
C GLU A 253 -19.09 15.59 9.05
N SER A 254 -19.24 14.28 9.10
CA SER A 254 -18.39 13.29 8.44
C SER A 254 -18.99 12.74 7.15
N ASP A 255 -20.29 12.93 6.93
CA ASP A 255 -20.98 12.53 5.70
C ASP A 255 -20.94 13.65 4.64
N MET A 256 -20.37 13.32 3.49
CA MET A 256 -20.26 14.24 2.35
C MET A 256 -21.60 14.48 1.65
N ASP A 257 -22.51 13.51 1.70
CA ASP A 257 -23.82 13.62 1.05
C ASP A 257 -24.76 14.52 1.84
N GLU A 258 -24.68 14.49 3.18
CA GLU A 258 -25.42 15.41 4.04
C GLU A 258 -24.89 16.85 3.92
N LEU A 259 -23.59 17.01 3.72
CA LEU A 259 -22.93 18.31 3.60
C LEU A 259 -23.10 18.96 2.21
N GLY A 260 -23.34 18.14 1.19
CA GLY A 260 -23.39 18.52 -0.22
C GLY A 260 -22.01 18.36 -0.87
N SER A 261 -21.86 17.32 -1.70
CA SER A 261 -20.60 16.99 -2.37
C SER A 261 -19.97 18.17 -3.11
N ASP A 262 -20.76 18.99 -3.81
CA ASP A 262 -20.27 20.15 -4.57
C ASP A 262 -19.59 21.22 -3.67
N ARG A 263 -20.10 21.42 -2.44
CA ARG A 263 -19.54 22.37 -1.46
C ARG A 263 -18.17 21.92 -0.94
N VAL A 264 -18.03 20.62 -0.73
CA VAL A 264 -16.77 20.03 -0.27
C VAL A 264 -15.75 20.02 -1.40
N GLU A 265 -16.17 19.65 -2.60
CA GLU A 265 -15.30 19.56 -3.77
C GLU A 265 -14.80 20.94 -4.22
N SER A 266 -15.60 22.00 -4.09
CA SER A 266 -15.14 23.37 -4.40
C SER A 266 -13.98 23.80 -3.51
N LEU A 267 -13.99 23.42 -2.22
CA LEU A 267 -12.86 23.69 -1.33
C LEU A 267 -11.66 22.80 -1.66
N LEU A 268 -11.88 21.48 -1.86
CA LEU A 268 -10.79 20.53 -2.14
C LEU A 268 -10.13 20.73 -3.51
N SER A 269 -10.81 21.30 -4.50
CA SER A 269 -10.23 21.58 -5.82
C SER A 269 -9.24 22.73 -5.79
N GLU A 270 -9.41 23.67 -4.86
CA GLU A 270 -8.51 24.81 -4.73
C GLU A 270 -7.30 24.49 -3.84
N SER A 271 -6.15 25.03 -4.23
CA SER A 271 -4.91 24.82 -3.50
C SER A 271 -4.94 25.55 -2.15
N PRO A 272 -4.39 24.95 -1.09
CA PRO A 272 -4.06 25.60 0.18
C PRO A 272 -3.55 27.04 0.13
N ASP A 273 -2.74 27.36 -0.87
CA ASP A 273 -1.95 28.59 -0.95
C ASP A 273 -2.54 29.64 -1.91
N THR A 274 -3.81 29.51 -2.30
CA THR A 274 -4.48 30.47 -3.21
C THR A 274 -5.49 31.35 -2.48
N ASP A 275 -5.55 32.61 -2.89
CA ASP A 275 -6.57 33.57 -2.43
C ASP A 275 -7.99 33.05 -2.70
N ASP A 276 -8.18 32.30 -3.81
CA ASP A 276 -9.46 31.67 -4.16
C ASP A 276 -9.95 30.69 -3.09
N ARG A 277 -9.05 29.98 -2.40
CA ARG A 277 -9.42 29.07 -1.29
C ARG A 277 -9.79 29.86 -0.03
N GLU A 278 -9.10 30.96 0.23
CA GLU A 278 -9.41 31.85 1.35
C GLU A 278 -10.81 32.46 1.20
N ASP A 279 -11.17 32.92 0.00
CA ASP A 279 -12.50 33.44 -0.32
C ASP A 279 -13.61 32.41 -0.05
N ILE A 280 -13.40 31.14 -0.43
CA ILE A 280 -14.33 30.05 -0.15
C ILE A 280 -14.46 29.82 1.37
N VAL A 281 -13.36 29.87 2.13
CA VAL A 281 -13.38 29.71 3.58
C VAL A 281 -14.11 30.87 4.26
N ILE A 282 -13.99 32.09 3.76
CA ILE A 282 -14.73 33.26 4.25
C ILE A 282 -16.22 33.10 3.98
N GLU A 283 -16.63 32.76 2.75
CA GLU A 283 -18.04 32.48 2.40
C GLU A 283 -18.62 31.39 3.30
N GLU A 284 -17.83 30.35 3.57
CA GLU A 284 -18.20 29.22 4.40
C GLU A 284 -18.46 29.63 5.88
N ILE A 285 -17.71 30.61 6.40
CA ILE A 285 -17.91 31.15 7.75
C ILE A 285 -19.08 32.15 7.78
N GLU A 286 -19.13 33.09 6.83
CA GLU A 286 -20.05 34.23 6.87
C GLU A 286 -21.46 33.88 6.37
N ASP A 287 -21.55 33.13 5.26
CA ASP A 287 -22.83 32.85 4.59
C ASP A 287 -23.41 31.48 4.97
N LYS A 288 -22.56 30.52 5.38
CA LYS A 288 -22.96 29.14 5.69
C LYS A 288 -22.85 28.75 7.16
N ASP A 289 -22.55 29.71 8.04
CA ASP A 289 -22.52 29.57 9.51
C ASP A 289 -21.59 28.43 10.00
N ASN A 290 -20.48 28.20 9.30
CA ASN A 290 -19.52 27.17 9.67
C ASN A 290 -18.55 27.65 10.76
N ASP A 291 -19.00 27.53 12.00
CA ASP A 291 -18.21 27.84 13.19
C ASP A 291 -16.92 27.03 13.35
N ASN A 292 -16.76 25.88 12.67
CA ASN A 292 -15.56 25.06 12.82
C ASN A 292 -14.33 25.71 12.18
N LEU A 293 -14.51 26.49 11.12
CA LEU A 293 -13.42 27.25 10.49
C LEU A 293 -13.09 28.54 11.24
N SER A 294 -13.96 28.92 12.18
CA SER A 294 -13.83 30.13 12.98
C SER A 294 -12.97 29.92 14.24
N VAL A 295 -12.62 31.07 14.81
CA VAL A 295 -11.84 31.23 16.03
C VAL A 295 -12.48 30.56 17.27
N THR A 296 -13.80 30.41 17.27
CA THR A 296 -14.57 29.98 18.44
C THR A 296 -14.38 28.50 18.75
N LYS A 297 -14.09 27.67 17.74
CA LYS A 297 -13.99 26.21 17.86
C LYS A 297 -12.54 25.70 17.89
N THR A 298 -11.53 26.55 17.86
CA THR A 298 -10.11 26.14 17.78
C THR A 298 -9.70 25.17 18.89
N MET A 299 -10.16 25.39 20.13
CA MET A 299 -9.83 24.49 21.25
C MET A 299 -10.52 23.12 21.13
N THR A 300 -11.76 23.09 20.66
CA THR A 300 -12.50 21.84 20.41
C THR A 300 -11.87 21.05 19.27
N ARG A 301 -11.47 21.73 18.18
CA ARG A 301 -10.74 21.14 17.04
C ARG A 301 -9.40 20.55 17.46
N LEU A 302 -8.62 21.25 18.29
CA LEU A 302 -7.37 20.70 18.83
C LEU A 302 -7.61 19.37 19.58
N GLY A 303 -8.62 19.32 20.45
CA GLY A 303 -8.98 18.10 21.17
C GLY A 303 -9.38 16.95 20.23
N MET A 304 -10.18 17.25 19.20
CA MET A 304 -10.57 16.27 18.19
C MET A 304 -9.37 15.79 17.37
N VAL A 305 -8.49 16.69 16.93
CA VAL A 305 -7.27 16.33 16.18
C VAL A 305 -6.37 15.40 17.00
N VAL A 306 -6.17 15.68 18.28
CA VAL A 306 -5.35 14.80 19.15
C VAL A 306 -5.99 13.41 19.28
N PHE A 307 -7.31 13.35 19.44
CA PHE A 307 -8.04 12.08 19.51
C PHE A 307 -7.92 11.29 18.19
N LEU A 308 -8.19 11.95 17.06
CA LEU A 308 -8.10 11.37 15.72
C LEU A 308 -6.67 10.93 15.40
N PHE A 309 -5.67 11.69 15.85
CA PHE A 309 -4.27 11.34 15.69
C PHE A 309 -3.93 10.01 16.41
N ILE A 310 -4.37 9.85 17.67
CA ILE A 310 -4.18 8.60 18.42
C ILE A 310 -4.92 7.44 17.74
N PHE A 311 -6.14 7.68 17.27
CA PHE A 311 -6.92 6.69 16.54
C PHE A 311 -6.24 6.26 15.24
N ASN A 312 -5.72 7.22 14.46
CA ASN A 312 -4.96 6.97 13.24
C ASN A 312 -3.68 6.19 13.51
N ILE A 313 -2.95 6.49 14.58
CA ILE A 313 -1.80 5.68 15.01
C ILE A 313 -2.24 4.26 15.33
N GLY A 314 -3.35 4.09 16.06
CA GLY A 314 -3.89 2.78 16.42
C GLY A 314 -4.20 1.92 15.19
N ILE A 315 -4.91 2.48 14.22
CA ILE A 315 -5.18 1.82 12.93
C ILE A 315 -3.88 1.50 12.22
N SER A 316 -2.96 2.46 12.11
CA SER A 316 -1.70 2.30 11.38
C SER A 316 -0.85 1.17 11.95
N VAL A 317 -0.72 1.09 13.28
CA VAL A 317 -0.01 0.00 13.97
C VAL A 317 -0.68 -1.35 13.68
N PHE A 318 -2.01 -1.42 13.77
CA PHE A 318 -2.74 -2.65 13.50
C PHE A 318 -2.57 -3.12 12.05
N VAL A 319 -2.66 -2.20 11.09
CA VAL A 319 -2.45 -2.45 9.67
C VAL A 319 -1.01 -2.89 9.38
N PHE A 320 0.00 -2.25 9.97
CA PHE A 320 1.38 -2.69 9.85
C PHE A 320 1.62 -4.08 10.43
N LEU A 321 0.97 -4.42 11.55
CA LEU A 321 1.04 -5.78 12.11
C LEU A 321 0.41 -6.80 11.18
N LEU A 322 -0.78 -6.54 10.63
CA LEU A 322 -1.42 -7.44 9.66
C LEU A 322 -0.57 -7.64 8.42
N THR A 323 -0.07 -6.54 7.85
CA THR A 323 0.79 -6.55 6.67
C THR A 323 2.11 -7.27 6.95
N GLY A 324 2.71 -7.02 8.12
CA GLY A 324 3.93 -7.66 8.57
C GLY A 324 3.75 -9.17 8.78
N MET A 325 2.63 -9.61 9.38
CA MET A 325 2.30 -11.03 9.52
C MET A 325 2.08 -11.70 8.17
N MET A 326 1.43 -11.01 7.22
CA MET A 326 1.24 -11.50 5.86
C MET A 326 2.59 -11.73 5.19
N ILE A 327 3.46 -10.72 5.13
CA ILE A 327 4.81 -10.83 4.55
C ILE A 327 5.63 -11.90 5.29
N PHE A 328 5.58 -11.92 6.61
CA PHE A 328 6.32 -12.91 7.42
C PHE A 328 5.87 -14.34 7.13
N SER A 329 4.55 -14.58 7.02
CA SER A 329 4.01 -15.88 6.64
C SER A 329 4.42 -16.27 5.23
N GLN A 330 4.50 -15.31 4.30
CA GLN A 330 4.99 -15.56 2.95
C GLN A 330 6.45 -15.99 2.98
N VAL A 331 7.32 -15.25 3.67
CA VAL A 331 8.75 -15.59 3.81
C VAL A 331 8.96 -16.95 4.47
N LEU A 332 8.20 -17.26 5.53
CA LEU A 332 8.24 -18.57 6.17
C LEU A 332 7.86 -19.69 5.19
N PHE A 333 6.83 -19.50 4.38
CA PHE A 333 6.45 -20.46 3.35
C PHE A 333 7.58 -20.69 2.33
N ILE A 334 8.29 -19.64 1.92
CA ILE A 334 9.47 -19.77 1.04
C ILE A 334 10.52 -20.66 1.70
N ILE A 335 10.89 -20.35 2.94
CA ILE A 335 11.95 -21.07 3.66
C ILE A 335 11.58 -22.55 3.80
N TYR A 336 10.36 -22.84 4.29
CA TYR A 336 9.89 -24.21 4.45
C TYR A 336 9.70 -25.00 3.16
N ALA A 337 9.56 -24.31 2.03
CA ALA A 337 9.46 -24.97 0.73
C ALA A 337 10.81 -25.08 0.00
N MET A 338 11.84 -24.37 0.48
CA MET A 338 13.22 -24.48 0.00
C MET A 338 14.05 -25.51 0.78
N ASP A 339 13.77 -25.70 2.07
CA ASP A 339 14.33 -26.77 2.92
C ASP A 339 13.62 -28.13 2.71
#